data_AF-A0A8C1LLG3-F1
#
_entry.id   AF-A0A8C1LLG3-F1
#
_cell.length_a   1.000
_cell.length_b   1.000
_cell.length_c   1.000
_cell.angle_alpha   90.00
_cell.angle_beta   90.00
_cell.angle_gamma   90.00
#
_symmetry.space_group_name_H-M   'P 1'
#
loop_
_entity.id
_entity.type
_entity.pdbx_description
1 polymer ?
#
loop_
_entity_poly.entity_id
_entity_poly.type
_entity_poly.pdbx_seq_one_letter_code
_entity_poly.pdbx_strand_id
1 'polypeptide(L)'
;MRDLACAACVAVLSWFVTLLTVLIVALLVTLAGRSMFWYTHFYAAVCLYGSAAVGKILLIHTLARNLYYGGVSGVDLSERFFDVSLLLWCCVLLFLTQRGLCSAYVPMMMVVFPLASKLLLTKHFRARGASLQYCVLYLTGLAVPYVHIMFLIWVVFEIFTPILGRSGTEIPPDVVLASLVTLATIILSSYFMHFIYLSCSTRRILAGLGSVFVLMFVLVCCGLFFPYSADPSSPRPKRIFVQVPQSLISL
;
A
#
# COMPACT_ATOMS: atom_id res chain seq x y z
N MET A 1 -7.41 -1.88 27.26
CA MET A 1 -8.49 -1.95 26.24
C MET A 1 -8.76 -0.61 25.57
N ARG A 2 -9.11 0.46 26.31
CA ARG A 2 -9.40 1.80 25.74
C ARG A 2 -8.29 2.33 24.81
N ASP A 3 -7.03 2.24 25.24
CA ASP A 3 -5.90 2.76 24.48
C ASP A 3 -5.62 1.98 23.19
N LEU A 4 -5.86 0.66 23.21
CA LEU A 4 -5.73 -0.20 22.03
C LEU A 4 -6.84 0.10 21.02
N ALA A 5 -8.09 0.27 21.49
CA ALA A 5 -9.21 0.65 20.65
C ALA A 5 -9.01 2.06 20.04
N CYS A 6 -8.46 2.99 20.80
CA CYS A 6 -8.08 4.32 20.29
C CYS A 6 -7.01 4.22 19.19
N ALA A 7 -5.96 3.42 19.40
CA ALA A 7 -4.91 3.23 18.40
C ALA A 7 -5.44 2.54 17.13
N ALA A 8 -6.34 1.56 17.27
CA ALA A 8 -7.04 0.93 16.16
C ALA A 8 -7.91 1.93 15.40
N CYS A 9 -8.65 2.80 16.10
CA CYS A 9 -9.41 3.88 15.49
C CYS A 9 -8.51 4.84 14.69
N VAL A 10 -7.36 5.23 15.25
CA VAL A 10 -6.37 6.07 14.54
C VAL A 10 -5.85 5.38 13.28
N ALA A 11 -5.56 4.08 13.33
CA ALA A 11 -5.11 3.32 12.17
C ALA A 11 -6.19 3.24 11.07
N VAL A 12 -7.43 2.90 11.43
CA VAL A 12 -8.54 2.81 10.46
C VAL A 12 -8.87 4.19 9.87
N LEU A 13 -8.87 5.23 10.70
CA LEU A 13 -9.07 6.60 10.24
C LEU A 13 -7.94 7.05 9.31
N SER A 14 -6.69 6.68 9.59
CA SER A 14 -5.55 7.02 8.73
C SER A 14 -5.69 6.38 7.35
N TRP A 15 -6.19 5.16 7.27
CA TRP A 15 -6.49 4.47 6.01
C TRP A 15 -7.59 5.18 5.21
N PHE A 16 -8.68 5.56 5.88
CA PHE A 16 -9.79 6.29 5.24
C PHE A 16 -9.35 7.64 4.68
N VAL A 17 -8.64 8.46 5.49
CA VAL A 17 -8.13 9.77 5.06
C VAL A 17 -7.11 9.63 3.93
N THR A 18 -6.29 8.58 3.96
CA THR A 18 -5.34 8.28 2.88
C THR A 18 -6.07 7.95 1.59
N LEU A 19 -7.05 7.06 1.62
CA LEU A 19 -7.88 6.72 0.46
C LEU A 19 -8.53 7.97 -0.13
N LEU A 20 -9.18 8.79 0.69
CA LEU A 20 -9.80 10.04 0.24
C LEU A 20 -8.78 10.98 -0.43
N THR A 21 -7.59 11.13 0.15
CA THR A 21 -6.54 11.98 -0.43
C THR A 21 -6.12 11.48 -1.81
N VAL A 22 -5.84 10.19 -1.96
CA VAL A 22 -5.37 9.62 -3.23
C VAL A 22 -6.48 9.66 -4.29
N LEU A 23 -7.75 9.50 -3.88
CA LEU A 23 -8.89 9.69 -4.77
C LEU A 23 -9.01 11.12 -5.29
N ILE A 24 -8.77 12.13 -4.44
CA ILE A 24 -8.71 13.53 -4.89
C ILE A 24 -7.60 13.71 -5.93
N VAL A 25 -6.42 13.13 -5.72
CA VAL A 25 -5.32 13.17 -6.71
C VAL A 25 -5.75 12.52 -8.03
N ALA A 26 -6.40 11.36 -7.99
CA ALA A 26 -6.90 10.68 -9.18
C ALA A 26 -7.91 11.56 -9.94
N LEU A 27 -8.84 12.19 -9.23
CA LEU A 27 -9.80 13.13 -9.82
C LEU A 27 -9.09 14.33 -10.48
N LEU A 28 -8.06 14.90 -9.85
CA LEU A 28 -7.28 15.98 -10.45
C LEU A 28 -6.58 15.55 -11.75
N VAL A 29 -6.03 14.33 -11.79
CA VAL A 29 -5.41 13.76 -13.00
C VAL A 29 -6.45 13.55 -14.11
N THR A 30 -7.63 13.04 -13.77
CA THR A 30 -8.74 12.87 -14.72
C THR A 30 -9.23 14.22 -15.25
N LEU A 31 -9.41 15.22 -14.38
CA LEU A 31 -9.81 16.59 -14.75
C LEU A 31 -8.76 17.30 -15.61
N ALA A 32 -7.48 16.99 -15.42
CA ALA A 32 -6.39 17.49 -16.28
C ALA A 32 -6.37 16.83 -17.68
N GLY A 33 -7.30 15.92 -17.98
CA GLY A 33 -7.35 15.21 -19.26
C GLY A 33 -6.24 14.18 -19.44
N ARG A 34 -5.60 13.75 -18.34
CA ARG A 34 -4.47 12.80 -18.34
C ARG A 34 -4.88 11.41 -17.83
N SER A 35 -6.13 11.03 -18.07
CA SER A 35 -6.64 9.71 -17.67
C SER A 35 -5.86 8.57 -18.31
N MET A 36 -5.78 7.43 -17.63
CA MET A 36 -5.10 6.22 -18.09
C MET A 36 -3.57 6.36 -18.34
N PHE A 37 -2.90 7.40 -17.83
CA PHE A 37 -1.44 7.58 -17.97
C PHE A 37 -0.61 6.35 -17.56
N TRP A 38 -1.15 5.53 -16.69
CA TRP A 38 -0.55 4.32 -16.12
C TRP A 38 -0.70 3.07 -16.99
N TYR A 39 -1.52 3.12 -18.05
CA TYR A 39 -1.84 1.95 -18.87
C TYR A 39 -0.59 1.38 -19.54
N THR A 40 0.28 2.23 -20.08
CA THR A 40 1.60 1.79 -20.59
C THR A 40 2.60 1.66 -19.43
N HIS A 41 2.67 2.68 -18.58
CA HIS A 41 3.70 2.83 -17.56
C HIS A 41 3.12 2.65 -16.15
N PHE A 42 2.90 1.40 -15.75
CA PHE A 42 2.28 1.08 -14.46
C PHE A 42 3.06 1.64 -13.26
N TYR A 43 4.39 1.66 -13.35
CA TYR A 43 5.26 2.25 -12.34
C TYR A 43 4.92 3.72 -12.07
N ALA A 44 4.41 4.47 -13.05
CA ALA A 44 4.06 5.87 -12.86
C ALA A 44 2.88 6.02 -11.89
N ALA A 45 1.88 5.13 -11.96
CA ALA A 45 0.79 5.10 -10.98
C ALA A 45 1.28 4.68 -9.59
N VAL A 46 2.15 3.67 -9.50
CA VAL A 46 2.72 3.24 -8.21
C VAL A 46 3.52 4.37 -7.58
N CYS A 47 4.35 5.08 -8.35
CA CYS A 47 5.12 6.21 -7.83
C CYS A 47 4.21 7.39 -7.46
N LEU A 48 3.20 7.75 -8.26
CA LEU A 48 2.31 8.87 -7.96
C LEU A 48 1.38 8.56 -6.76
N TYR A 49 0.54 7.53 -6.89
CA TYR A 49 -0.46 7.18 -5.89
C TYR A 49 0.15 6.53 -4.67
N GLY A 50 1.16 5.68 -4.85
CA GLY A 50 1.86 5.02 -3.74
C GLY A 50 2.66 6.01 -2.88
N SER A 51 3.38 6.96 -3.48
CA SER A 51 4.09 7.98 -2.68
C SER A 51 3.13 8.89 -1.93
N ALA A 52 2.00 9.27 -2.55
CA ALA A 52 0.92 10.00 -1.88
C ALA A 52 0.33 9.21 -0.70
N ALA A 53 0.06 7.92 -0.91
CA ALA A 53 -0.51 7.04 0.11
C ALA A 53 0.44 6.83 1.29
N VAL A 54 1.69 6.40 1.02
CA VAL A 54 2.71 6.20 2.07
C VAL A 54 2.99 7.52 2.78
N GLY A 55 3.13 8.62 2.03
CA GLY A 55 3.36 9.95 2.58
C GLY A 55 2.24 10.40 3.52
N LYS A 56 0.97 10.18 3.15
CA LYS A 56 -0.18 10.51 4.01
C LYS A 56 -0.26 9.63 5.25
N ILE A 57 -0.08 8.32 5.13
CA ILE A 57 -0.04 7.41 6.29
C ILE A 57 1.07 7.87 7.25
N LEU A 58 2.29 8.07 6.72
CA LEU A 58 3.43 8.51 7.52
C LEU A 58 3.17 9.87 8.21
N LEU A 59 2.57 10.82 7.50
CA LEU A 59 2.21 12.13 8.05
C LEU A 59 1.21 12.00 9.19
N ILE A 60 0.12 11.25 9.00
CA ILE A 60 -0.92 11.08 10.03
C ILE A 60 -0.34 10.43 11.28
N HIS A 61 0.44 9.36 11.13
CA HIS A 61 1.05 8.68 12.28
C HIS A 61 2.15 9.51 12.96
N THR A 62 2.89 10.32 12.20
CA THR A 62 3.85 11.30 12.76
C THR A 62 3.14 12.39 13.56
N LEU A 63 2.04 12.93 13.03
CA LEU A 63 1.22 13.92 13.73
C LEU A 63 0.57 13.32 14.98
N ALA A 64 0.02 12.10 14.89
CA ALA A 64 -0.53 11.39 16.03
C ALA A 64 0.53 11.18 17.12
N ARG A 65 1.75 10.78 16.74
CA ARG A 65 2.87 10.65 17.68
C ARG A 65 3.16 11.96 18.42
N ASN A 66 3.26 13.06 17.68
CA ASN A 66 3.70 14.34 18.23
C ASN A 66 2.59 15.07 19.02
N LEU A 67 1.34 15.00 18.56
CA LEU A 67 0.22 15.76 19.12
C LEU A 67 -0.58 14.98 20.15
N TYR A 68 -0.78 13.67 19.95
CA TYR A 68 -1.65 12.85 20.80
C TYR A 68 -0.87 11.95 21.77
N TYR A 69 0.32 11.48 21.37
CA TYR A 69 1.13 10.54 22.16
C TYR A 69 2.44 11.15 22.70
N GLY A 70 2.54 12.48 22.81
CA GLY A 70 3.79 13.18 23.20
C GLY A 70 4.38 12.78 24.57
N GLY A 71 3.59 12.16 25.45
CA GLY A 71 4.03 11.66 26.76
C GLY A 71 4.29 10.14 26.84
N VAL A 72 4.13 9.39 25.74
CA VAL A 72 4.29 7.93 25.72
C VAL A 72 5.62 7.56 25.08
N SER A 73 6.31 6.55 25.62
CA SER A 73 7.57 6.10 25.03
C SER A 73 7.35 5.55 23.60
N GLY A 74 8.29 5.82 22.69
CA GLY A 74 8.17 5.35 21.30
C GLY A 74 8.14 3.82 21.18
N VAL A 75 8.73 3.12 22.15
CA VAL A 75 8.75 1.65 22.25
C VAL A 75 7.37 1.10 22.64
N ASP A 76 6.73 1.66 23.68
CA ASP A 76 5.39 1.23 24.08
C ASP A 76 4.38 1.49 22.95
N LEU A 77 4.55 2.60 22.24
CA LEU A 77 3.70 2.95 21.12
C LEU A 77 3.93 2.03 19.93
N SER A 78 5.19 1.66 19.63
CA SER A 78 5.48 0.71 18.57
C SER A 78 4.88 -0.66 18.87
N GLU A 79 5.07 -1.18 20.08
CA GLU A 79 4.47 -2.46 20.50
C GLU A 79 2.94 -2.43 20.42
N ARG A 80 2.32 -1.31 20.82
CA ARG A 80 0.87 -1.13 20.72
C ARG A 80 0.37 -1.16 19.27
N PHE A 81 1.04 -0.47 18.35
CA PHE A 81 0.67 -0.49 16.93
C PHE A 81 0.95 -1.84 16.27
N PHE A 82 1.94 -2.60 16.73
CA PHE A 82 2.09 -3.99 16.33
C PHE A 82 0.88 -4.83 16.74
N ASP A 83 0.42 -4.70 18.00
CA ASP A 83 -0.72 -5.45 18.50
C ASP A 83 -2.02 -5.06 17.80
N VAL A 84 -2.19 -3.77 17.44
CA VAL A 84 -3.30 -3.30 16.59
C VAL A 84 -3.26 -3.99 15.22
N SER A 85 -2.12 -3.99 14.53
CA SER A 85 -2.01 -4.66 13.23
C SER A 85 -2.28 -6.15 13.33
N LEU A 86 -1.77 -6.82 14.37
CA LEU A 86 -2.06 -8.23 14.64
C LEU A 86 -3.55 -8.47 14.87
N LEU A 87 -4.22 -7.62 15.67
CA LEU A 87 -5.66 -7.72 15.92
C LEU A 87 -6.47 -7.60 14.63
N LEU A 88 -6.14 -6.61 13.79
CA LEU A 88 -6.84 -6.39 12.51
C LEU A 88 -6.68 -7.60 11.57
N TRP A 89 -5.46 -8.16 11.47
CA TRP A 89 -5.22 -9.38 10.70
C TRP A 89 -5.92 -10.61 11.29
N CYS A 90 -5.98 -10.75 12.61
CA CYS A 90 -6.76 -11.78 13.28
C CYS A 90 -8.26 -11.66 12.97
N CYS A 91 -8.83 -10.45 12.98
CA CYS A 91 -10.23 -10.22 12.61
C CYS A 91 -10.50 -10.64 11.16
N VAL A 92 -9.61 -10.28 10.23
CA VAL A 92 -9.72 -10.71 8.81
C VAL A 92 -9.60 -12.22 8.68
N LEU A 93 -8.65 -12.85 9.36
CA LEU A 93 -8.48 -14.30 9.39
C LEU A 93 -9.75 -14.99 9.88
N LEU A 94 -10.26 -14.60 11.05
CA LEU A 94 -11.48 -15.16 11.62
C LEU A 94 -12.66 -15.00 10.65
N PHE A 95 -12.84 -13.83 10.05
CA PHE A 95 -13.89 -13.60 9.08
C PHE A 95 -13.80 -14.55 7.88
N LEU A 96 -12.61 -14.70 7.26
CA LEU A 96 -12.43 -15.59 6.11
C LEU A 96 -12.58 -17.06 6.48
N THR A 97 -12.09 -17.47 7.65
CA THR A 97 -12.23 -18.85 8.15
C THR A 97 -13.69 -19.21 8.42
N GLN A 98 -14.47 -18.31 9.03
CA GLN A 98 -15.90 -18.53 9.26
C GLN A 98 -16.70 -18.63 7.96
N ARG A 99 -16.23 -17.97 6.88
CA ARG A 99 -16.80 -18.07 5.54
C ARG A 99 -16.31 -19.28 4.74
N GLY A 100 -15.41 -20.10 5.30
CA GLY A 100 -14.84 -21.26 4.61
C GLY A 100 -14.00 -20.90 3.39
N LEU A 101 -13.47 -19.66 3.32
CA LEU A 101 -12.74 -19.19 2.14
C LEU A 101 -11.31 -19.72 2.13
N CYS A 102 -10.90 -20.33 1.03
CA CYS A 102 -9.54 -20.84 0.86
C CYS A 102 -8.48 -19.75 1.05
N SER A 103 -8.79 -18.48 0.74
CA SER A 103 -7.87 -17.34 0.91
C SER A 103 -7.53 -17.02 2.38
N ALA A 104 -8.15 -17.67 3.36
CA ALA A 104 -7.83 -17.51 4.79
C ALA A 104 -6.35 -17.80 5.13
N TYR A 105 -5.64 -18.58 4.30
CA TYR A 105 -4.20 -18.81 4.51
C TYR A 105 -3.37 -17.52 4.40
N VAL A 106 -3.81 -16.51 3.63
CA VAL A 106 -3.09 -15.25 3.43
C VAL A 106 -3.01 -14.42 4.72
N PRO A 107 -4.14 -14.07 5.39
CA PRO A 107 -4.07 -13.42 6.68
C PRO A 107 -3.47 -14.32 7.76
N MET A 108 -3.57 -15.66 7.65
CA MET A 108 -2.87 -16.58 8.56
C MET A 108 -1.35 -16.37 8.50
N MET A 109 -0.77 -16.27 7.31
CA MET A 109 0.66 -15.96 7.15
C MET A 109 1.01 -14.60 7.77
N MET A 110 0.16 -13.59 7.58
CA MET A 110 0.31 -12.27 8.19
C MET A 110 0.12 -12.26 9.72
N VAL A 111 -0.48 -13.28 10.32
CA VAL A 111 -0.56 -13.42 11.79
C VAL A 111 0.64 -14.19 12.32
N VAL A 112 0.91 -15.37 11.75
CA VAL A 112 1.88 -16.35 12.28
C VAL A 112 3.31 -15.84 12.19
N PHE A 113 3.73 -15.36 11.02
CA PHE A 113 5.13 -14.95 10.81
C PHE A 113 5.52 -13.71 11.64
N PRO A 114 4.72 -12.62 11.66
CA PRO A 114 5.05 -11.45 12.49
C PRO A 114 5.02 -11.76 13.99
N LEU A 115 4.07 -12.60 14.44
CA LEU A 115 3.98 -13.02 15.83
C LEU A 115 5.18 -13.88 16.23
N ALA A 116 5.52 -14.89 15.43
CA ALA A 116 6.71 -15.71 15.66
C ALA A 116 7.98 -14.86 15.70
N SER A 117 8.12 -13.92 14.77
CA SER A 117 9.25 -12.98 14.72
C SER A 117 9.34 -12.14 15.99
N LYS A 118 8.21 -11.56 16.45
CA LYS A 118 8.16 -10.80 17.72
C LYS A 118 8.58 -11.68 18.90
N LEU A 119 8.04 -12.90 19.02
CA LEU A 119 8.34 -13.81 20.13
C LEU A 119 9.82 -14.21 20.18
N LEU A 120 10.40 -14.56 19.02
CA LEU A 120 11.83 -14.92 18.92
C LEU A 120 12.74 -13.73 19.26
N LEU A 121 12.33 -12.51 18.87
CA LEU A 121 13.12 -11.30 19.05
C LEU A 121 12.89 -10.58 20.38
N THR A 122 11.88 -10.96 21.17
CA THR A 122 11.50 -10.27 22.41
C THR A 122 12.67 -10.19 23.40
N LYS A 123 13.41 -11.30 23.58
CA LYS A 123 14.59 -11.33 24.47
C LYS A 123 15.70 -10.40 23.97
N HIS A 124 15.95 -10.38 22.66
CA HIS A 124 16.96 -9.54 22.05
C HIS A 124 16.59 -8.05 22.13
N PHE A 125 15.32 -7.73 21.88
CA PHE A 125 14.79 -6.37 21.97
C PHE A 125 14.86 -5.83 23.39
N ARG A 126 14.49 -6.63 24.41
CA ARG A 126 14.60 -6.21 25.82
C ARG A 126 16.05 -5.96 26.25
N ALA A 127 17.01 -6.69 25.68
CA ALA A 127 18.42 -6.57 26.03
C ALA A 127 19.15 -5.41 25.33
N ARG A 128 18.82 -5.12 24.06
CA ARG A 128 19.56 -4.15 23.22
C ARG A 128 18.70 -3.02 22.64
N GLY A 129 17.40 -3.01 22.91
CA GLY A 129 16.45 -2.06 22.33
C GLY A 129 16.34 -2.16 20.81
N ALA A 130 16.04 -1.03 20.18
CA ALA A 130 15.85 -0.84 18.73
C ALA A 130 17.16 -0.87 17.91
N SER A 131 17.96 -1.92 18.06
CA SER A 131 19.20 -2.09 17.30
C SER A 131 18.95 -2.37 15.82
N LEU A 132 19.88 -1.98 14.94
CA LEU A 132 19.85 -2.33 13.52
C LEU A 132 19.75 -3.86 13.30
N GLN A 133 20.38 -4.65 14.18
CA GLN A 133 20.27 -6.11 14.16
C GLN A 133 18.83 -6.58 14.39
N TYR A 134 18.11 -5.96 15.34
CA TYR A 134 16.70 -6.26 15.59
C TYR A 134 15.86 -5.93 14.35
N CYS A 135 16.06 -4.77 13.73
CA CYS A 135 15.33 -4.37 12.53
C CYS A 135 15.53 -5.36 11.38
N VAL A 136 16.78 -5.77 11.12
CA VAL A 136 17.09 -6.74 10.06
C VAL A 136 16.43 -8.09 10.34
N LEU A 137 16.58 -8.63 11.55
CA LEU A 137 15.97 -9.92 11.90
C LEU A 137 14.44 -9.89 11.85
N TYR A 138 13.83 -8.78 12.29
CA TYR A 138 12.39 -8.58 12.21
C TYR A 138 11.91 -8.55 10.75
N LEU A 139 12.59 -7.79 9.88
CA LEU A 139 12.27 -7.73 8.45
C LEU A 139 12.44 -9.08 7.75
N THR A 140 13.47 -9.85 8.11
CA THR A 140 13.65 -11.22 7.61
C THR A 140 12.47 -12.11 7.99
N GLY A 141 11.98 -11.99 9.23
CA GLY A 141 10.80 -12.71 9.69
C GLY A 141 9.49 -12.30 8.98
N LEU A 142 9.42 -11.06 8.50
CA LEU A 142 8.32 -10.57 7.66
C LEU A 142 8.46 -10.92 6.17
N ALA A 143 9.64 -11.34 5.71
CA ALA A 143 9.90 -11.47 4.27
C ALA A 143 8.93 -12.44 3.57
N VAL A 144 8.67 -13.61 4.17
CA VAL A 144 7.80 -14.63 3.59
C VAL A 144 6.37 -14.13 3.33
N PRO A 145 5.61 -13.64 4.33
CA PRO A 145 4.24 -13.16 4.10
C PRO A 145 4.20 -11.93 3.17
N TYR A 146 5.21 -11.04 3.23
CA TYR A 146 5.24 -9.85 2.41
C TYR A 146 5.54 -10.13 0.93
N VAL A 147 6.51 -11.00 0.64
CA VAL A 147 6.79 -11.42 -0.75
C VAL A 147 5.56 -12.09 -1.35
N HIS A 148 4.87 -12.94 -0.58
CA HIS A 148 3.65 -13.59 -1.03
C HIS A 148 2.51 -12.60 -1.31
N ILE A 149 2.28 -11.64 -0.40
CA ILE A 149 1.27 -10.59 -0.63
C ILE A 149 1.65 -9.70 -1.81
N MET A 150 2.92 -9.34 -1.98
CA MET A 150 3.39 -8.56 -3.14
C MET A 150 3.11 -9.29 -4.45
N PHE A 151 3.32 -10.62 -4.49
CA PHE A 151 2.95 -11.43 -5.65
C PHE A 151 1.44 -11.40 -5.93
N LEU A 152 0.60 -11.55 -4.90
CA LEU A 152 -0.86 -11.46 -5.07
C LEU A 152 -1.31 -10.08 -5.55
N ILE A 153 -0.73 -9.01 -4.99
CA ILE A 153 -0.98 -7.62 -5.41
C ILE A 153 -0.58 -7.44 -6.88
N TRP A 154 0.57 -7.96 -7.29
CA TRP A 154 1.02 -7.93 -8.69
C TRP A 154 0.00 -8.61 -9.62
N VAL A 155 -0.46 -9.82 -9.28
CA VAL A 155 -1.47 -10.55 -10.06
C VAL A 155 -2.77 -9.76 -10.18
N VAL A 156 -3.23 -9.11 -9.09
CA VAL A 156 -4.40 -8.24 -9.13
C VAL A 156 -4.20 -7.10 -10.13
N PHE A 157 -3.07 -6.41 -10.11
CA PHE A 157 -2.81 -5.32 -11.06
C PHE A 157 -2.71 -5.79 -12.51
N GLU A 158 -2.11 -6.96 -12.76
CA GLU A 158 -2.06 -7.57 -14.09
C GLU A 158 -3.46 -7.88 -14.65
N ILE A 159 -4.40 -8.29 -13.80
CA ILE A 159 -5.79 -8.57 -14.21
C ILE A 159 -6.59 -7.28 -14.42
N PHE A 160 -6.52 -6.33 -13.48
CA PHE A 160 -7.36 -5.13 -13.52
C PHE A 160 -6.91 -4.12 -14.57
N THR A 161 -5.62 -4.01 -14.86
CA THR A 161 -5.08 -3.08 -15.86
C THR A 161 -5.73 -3.22 -17.26
N PRO A 162 -5.77 -4.42 -17.87
CA PRO A 162 -6.41 -4.60 -19.18
C PRO A 162 -7.93 -4.54 -19.15
N ILE A 163 -8.57 -4.83 -18.01
CA ILE A 163 -10.04 -4.69 -17.86
C ILE A 163 -10.41 -3.21 -17.89
N LEU A 164 -9.75 -2.40 -17.06
CA LEU A 164 -9.99 -0.95 -16.96
C LEU A 164 -9.63 -0.21 -18.25
N GLY A 165 -8.63 -0.69 -19.00
CA GLY A 165 -8.31 -0.14 -20.33
C GLY A 165 -9.40 -0.38 -21.39
N ARG A 166 -10.31 -1.35 -21.17
CA ARG A 166 -11.42 -1.67 -22.08
C ARG A 166 -12.77 -1.09 -21.64
N SER A 167 -12.93 -0.73 -20.37
CA SER A 167 -14.18 -0.21 -19.81
C SER A 167 -14.55 1.21 -20.24
N GLY A 168 -13.71 1.89 -21.04
CA GLY A 168 -14.01 3.21 -21.58
C GLY A 168 -14.32 4.24 -20.49
N THR A 169 -15.44 4.95 -20.63
CA THR A 169 -15.90 6.00 -19.70
C THR A 169 -16.95 5.53 -18.70
N GLU A 170 -17.37 4.26 -18.73
CA GLU A 170 -18.43 3.74 -17.84
C GLU A 170 -18.00 3.70 -16.38
N ILE A 171 -16.74 3.37 -16.13
CA ILE A 171 -16.13 3.32 -14.78
C ILE A 171 -14.86 4.17 -14.83
N PRO A 172 -14.72 5.23 -14.01
CA PRO A 172 -13.53 6.07 -14.01
C PRO A 172 -12.29 5.24 -13.64
N PRO A 173 -11.41 4.93 -14.60
CA PRO A 173 -10.40 3.90 -14.43
C PRO A 173 -9.29 4.35 -13.46
N ASP A 174 -9.03 5.65 -13.39
CA ASP A 174 -8.05 6.24 -12.46
C ASP A 174 -8.48 6.11 -11.00
N VAL A 175 -9.79 6.22 -10.71
CA VAL A 175 -10.36 6.04 -9.36
C VAL A 175 -10.19 4.59 -8.91
N VAL A 176 -10.49 3.64 -9.78
CA VAL A 176 -10.31 2.22 -9.48
C VAL A 176 -8.83 1.91 -9.27
N LEU A 177 -7.94 2.39 -10.14
CA LEU A 177 -6.52 2.12 -9.96
C LEU A 177 -5.95 2.77 -8.69
N ALA A 178 -6.30 4.03 -8.44
CA ALA A 178 -5.89 4.73 -7.22
C ALA A 178 -6.34 4.00 -5.95
N SER A 179 -7.56 3.45 -5.94
CA SER A 179 -8.05 2.66 -4.81
C SER A 179 -7.29 1.35 -4.64
N LEU A 180 -6.99 0.62 -5.73
CA LEU A 180 -6.16 -0.60 -5.68
C LEU A 180 -4.74 -0.31 -5.17
N VAL A 181 -4.08 0.74 -5.67
CA VAL A 181 -2.73 1.15 -5.19
C VAL A 181 -2.77 1.55 -3.72
N THR A 182 -3.81 2.26 -3.30
CA THR A 182 -3.95 2.66 -1.90
C THR A 182 -4.20 1.47 -0.99
N LEU A 183 -5.07 0.54 -1.38
CA LEU A 183 -5.35 -0.69 -0.63
C LEU A 183 -4.10 -1.57 -0.51
N ALA A 184 -3.37 -1.76 -1.61
CA ALA A 184 -2.09 -2.45 -1.61
C ALA A 184 -1.09 -1.78 -0.65
N THR A 185 -1.00 -0.45 -0.68
CA THR A 185 -0.13 0.33 0.22
C THR A 185 -0.53 0.16 1.68
N ILE A 186 -1.83 0.20 2.00
CA ILE A 186 -2.34 0.00 3.36
C ILE A 186 -1.94 -1.39 3.87
N ILE A 187 -2.20 -2.44 3.09
CA ILE A 187 -1.85 -3.82 3.43
C ILE A 187 -0.34 -3.95 3.70
N LEU A 188 0.48 -3.41 2.79
CA LEU A 188 1.94 -3.44 2.90
C LEU A 188 2.48 -2.51 4.00
N SER A 189 1.71 -1.54 4.49
CA SER A 189 2.16 -0.66 5.58
C SER A 189 1.92 -1.23 6.98
N SER A 190 1.07 -2.26 7.10
CA SER A 190 0.50 -2.74 8.37
C SER A 190 1.54 -3.00 9.48
N TYR A 191 2.56 -3.81 9.22
CA TYR A 191 3.61 -4.10 10.21
C TYR A 191 4.77 -3.10 10.17
N PHE A 192 4.88 -2.27 9.13
CA PHE A 192 5.87 -1.20 9.05
C PHE A 192 5.54 -0.01 9.97
N MET A 193 4.28 0.15 10.40
CA MET A 193 3.88 1.16 11.39
C MET A 193 4.69 1.06 12.69
N HIS A 194 5.08 -0.15 13.11
CA HIS A 194 5.96 -0.38 14.25
C HIS A 194 7.26 0.46 14.16
N PHE A 195 7.87 0.53 12.98
CA PHE A 195 9.12 1.27 12.76
C PHE A 195 8.92 2.79 12.72
N ILE A 196 7.74 3.28 12.30
CA ILE A 196 7.44 4.71 12.26
C ILE A 196 7.55 5.30 13.67
N TYR A 197 6.99 4.62 14.67
CA TYR A 197 7.02 5.06 16.07
C TYR A 197 8.39 4.90 16.72
N LEU A 198 9.21 3.96 16.24
CA LEU A 198 10.57 3.74 16.72
C LEU A 198 11.58 4.73 16.12
N SER A 199 11.30 5.26 14.94
CA SER A 199 12.21 6.18 14.23
C SER A 199 12.42 7.50 14.99
N CYS A 200 13.63 8.07 14.96
CA CYS A 200 13.88 9.37 15.61
C CYS A 200 13.32 10.55 14.80
N SER A 201 13.25 10.42 13.47
CA SER A 201 12.75 11.49 12.59
C SER A 201 12.18 10.91 11.30
N THR A 202 10.92 11.24 11.02
CA THR A 202 10.22 10.88 9.76
C THR A 202 10.31 12.00 8.71
N ARG A 203 10.87 13.16 9.06
CA ARG A 203 10.87 14.37 8.21
C ARG A 203 11.57 14.15 6.86
N ARG A 204 12.73 13.48 6.86
CA ARG A 204 13.49 13.20 5.62
C ARG A 204 12.74 12.25 4.70
N ILE A 205 12.11 11.22 5.26
CA ILE A 205 11.32 10.24 4.50
C ILE A 205 10.11 10.95 3.89
N LEU A 206 9.42 11.79 4.68
CA LEU A 206 8.28 12.56 4.21
C LEU A 206 8.67 13.57 3.12
N ALA A 207 9.81 14.24 3.26
CA ALA A 207 10.34 15.14 2.23
C ALA A 207 10.67 14.39 0.92
N GLY A 208 11.30 13.21 1.02
CA GLY A 208 11.59 12.35 -0.14
C GLY A 208 10.31 11.88 -0.85
N LEU A 209 9.33 11.37 -0.08
CA LEU A 209 8.03 10.95 -0.63
C LEU A 209 7.27 12.13 -1.26
N GLY A 210 7.29 13.30 -0.61
CA GLY A 210 6.70 14.52 -1.14
C GLY A 210 7.36 14.98 -2.44
N SER A 211 8.69 14.90 -2.53
CA SER A 211 9.42 15.21 -3.75
C SER A 211 9.08 14.26 -4.90
N VAL A 212 9.01 12.95 -4.63
CA VAL A 212 8.61 11.94 -5.63
C VAL A 212 7.17 12.21 -6.10
N PHE A 213 6.26 12.48 -5.16
CA PHE A 213 4.87 12.79 -5.48
C PHE A 213 4.75 14.02 -6.39
N VAL A 214 5.39 15.14 -6.00
CA VAL A 214 5.33 16.40 -6.77
C VAL A 214 5.94 16.21 -8.15
N LEU A 215 7.11 15.56 -8.24
CA LEU A 215 7.76 15.28 -9.52
C LEU A 215 6.86 14.45 -10.42
N MET A 216 6.34 13.32 -9.94
CA MET A 216 5.47 12.46 -10.72
C MET A 216 4.17 13.14 -11.12
N PHE A 217 3.58 13.95 -10.23
CA PHE A 217 2.36 14.69 -10.53
C PHE A 217 2.59 15.68 -11.67
N VAL A 218 3.67 16.46 -11.63
CA VAL A 218 4.04 17.38 -12.72
C VAL A 218 4.28 16.62 -14.02
N LEU A 219 5.04 15.53 -14.00
CA LEU A 219 5.31 14.73 -15.20
C LEU A 219 4.03 14.15 -15.83
N VAL A 220 3.08 13.69 -15.00
CA VAL A 220 1.77 13.21 -15.46
C VAL A 220 0.94 14.35 -16.05
N CYS A 221 0.86 15.51 -15.38
CA CYS A 221 0.16 16.70 -15.88
C CYS A 221 0.73 17.19 -17.23
N CYS A 222 2.05 17.16 -17.39
CA CYS A 222 2.74 17.49 -18.66
C CYS A 222 2.44 16.49 -19.79
N GLY A 223 1.85 15.33 -19.49
CA GLY A 223 1.47 14.33 -20.49
C GLY A 223 2.58 13.38 -20.92
N LEU A 224 3.72 13.32 -20.20
CA LEU A 224 4.85 12.46 -20.55
C LEU A 224 4.47 10.97 -20.63
N PHE A 225 3.54 10.56 -19.77
CA PHE A 225 3.08 9.17 -19.68
C PHE A 225 1.76 8.91 -20.42
N PHE A 226 1.22 9.89 -21.13
CA PHE A 226 -0.09 9.75 -21.77
C PHE A 226 -0.04 8.66 -22.86
N PRO A 227 -0.91 7.63 -22.80
CA PRO A 227 -0.80 6.47 -23.68
C PRO A 227 -1.27 6.76 -25.11
N TYR A 228 -2.13 7.76 -25.31
CA TYR A 228 -2.71 8.12 -26.60
C TYR A 228 -1.93 9.28 -27.23
N SER A 229 -0.65 9.07 -27.57
CA SER A 229 0.10 9.98 -28.43
C SER A 229 -0.10 9.56 -29.89
N ALA A 230 -0.48 10.50 -30.77
CA ALA A 230 -0.63 10.26 -32.21
C ALA A 230 0.71 10.14 -32.95
N ASP A 231 1.81 9.86 -32.24
CA ASP A 231 3.16 9.80 -32.78
C ASP A 231 3.38 8.48 -33.54
N PRO A 232 3.53 8.52 -34.89
CA PRO A 232 3.72 7.34 -35.71
C PRO A 232 5.08 6.66 -35.48
N SER A 233 6.03 7.37 -34.87
CA SER A 233 7.40 6.88 -34.66
C SER A 233 7.56 5.98 -33.43
N SER A 234 6.55 5.92 -32.56
CA SER A 234 6.58 5.13 -31.31
C SER A 234 5.28 4.34 -31.04
N PRO A 235 4.85 3.44 -31.96
CA PRO A 235 3.64 2.65 -31.76
C PRO A 235 3.79 1.77 -30.50
N ARG A 236 2.97 2.02 -29.48
CA ARG A 236 3.12 1.35 -28.18
C ARG A 236 2.58 -0.08 -28.23
N PRO A 237 3.32 -1.08 -27.70
CA PRO A 237 2.92 -2.48 -27.80
C PRO A 237 1.57 -2.77 -27.13
N LYS A 238 0.69 -3.45 -27.86
CA LYS A 238 -0.53 -4.04 -27.31
C LYS A 238 -0.13 -5.11 -26.28
N ARG A 239 -0.70 -5.10 -25.07
CA ARG A 239 -0.48 -6.18 -24.09
C ARG A 239 -1.29 -7.42 -24.55
N ILE A 240 -0.62 -8.39 -25.16
CA ILE A 240 -1.21 -9.52 -25.92
C ILE A 240 -1.77 -10.65 -25.04
N PHE A 241 -1.50 -10.67 -23.74
CA PHE A 241 -1.74 -11.85 -22.88
C PHE A 241 -3.21 -12.27 -22.66
N VAL A 242 -4.21 -11.47 -23.07
CA VAL A 242 -5.63 -11.85 -22.98
C VAL A 242 -6.36 -11.62 -24.30
N GLN A 243 -5.75 -12.02 -25.41
CA GLN A 243 -6.52 -12.33 -26.61
C GLN A 243 -6.68 -13.85 -26.68
N VAL A 244 -7.84 -14.34 -26.25
CA VAL A 244 -8.32 -15.64 -26.75
C VAL A 244 -8.33 -15.49 -28.27
N PRO A 245 -7.60 -16.33 -29.02
CA PRO A 245 -7.68 -16.31 -30.48
C PRO A 245 -9.15 -16.53 -30.86
N GLN A 246 -9.80 -15.50 -31.41
CA GLN A 246 -11.14 -15.64 -32.00
C GLN A 246 -11.15 -16.63 -33.19
N SER A 247 -9.98 -17.14 -33.61
CA SER A 247 -9.83 -18.19 -34.61
C SER A 247 -10.18 -19.61 -34.13
N LEU A 248 -10.63 -19.80 -32.87
CA LEU A 248 -10.99 -21.10 -32.30
C LEU A 248 -12.49 -21.26 -31.99
N ILE A 249 -13.34 -20.28 -32.35
CA ILE A 249 -14.80 -20.33 -32.12
C ILE A 249 -15.59 -20.52 -33.44
N SER A 250 -14.91 -20.75 -34.56
CA SER A 250 -15.54 -21.12 -35.83
C SER A 250 -15.23 -22.58 -36.17
N LEU A 251 -15.90 -23.50 -35.46
CA LEU A 251 -16.12 -24.90 -35.86
C LEU A 251 -17.50 -25.32 -35.36
#